data_AF-A0A9Q0XBD8-F1
#
_entry.id   AF-A0A9Q0XBD8-F1
#
_cell.length_a   1.000
_cell.length_b   1.000
_cell.length_c   1.000
_cell.angle_alpha   90.00
_cell.angle_beta   90.00
_cell.angle_gamma   90.00
#
_symmetry.space_group_name_H-M   'P 1'
#
loop_
_entity.id
_entity.type
_entity.pdbx_description
1 polymer ?
#
loop_
_entity_poly.entity_id
_entity_poly.type
_entity_poly.pdbx_seq_one_letter_code
_entity_poly.pdbx_strand_id
1 'polypeptide(L)'
;MGQCHRCSSEQDPQSQTAEALPLAGLGILLGDQDRNRLKLFRKGQNMSPADMYRWKLSSHEPCSSTCTTGLTSMYAMCIRYDGIEVDDGYCDAMTRPEPVHEFCAGRECQPRWEASSWSECSRTCGEGYQFRIVRCWKMMSPGFDSSVYSDLCESAEIARPEERKVCKNPACGPQWEMSEWSECTAKCGERSLVSRDIQCSEEERLCDPSARPPAEKNCTGPPCDRQWTVSDWGPCSGGCGQGRTIRHVYCKTSDGRVVPESQCNLETKPLAIHPCGEKSCPAHWLAQDWERCNTTCGRGVKRRLVLCLEIVSGKVKTRSPSECDAAQKPAEETTCFERPCFRWYTTPWSECTKTCGIGVRMRDIKCYQGRDLVRGCDPLVKPVGKQTCDLQPCPTEPPDDSCQDQAGTNCALAIKVNLCSHWYYSKACCRSCRPPNT
;
A
#
# COMPACT_ATOMS: atom_id res chain seq x y z
N MET A 1 -48.01 18.44 33.97
CA MET A 1 -47.94 18.46 35.45
C MET A 1 -46.47 18.38 35.86
N GLY A 2 -46.09 18.96 37.00
CA GLY A 2 -44.72 18.87 37.55
C GLY A 2 -43.81 20.07 37.21
N GLN A 3 -43.11 20.59 38.23
CA GLN A 3 -42.12 21.68 38.16
C GLN A 3 -40.94 21.39 39.11
N CYS A 4 -39.84 22.16 38.96
CA CYS A 4 -38.72 22.35 39.89
C CYS A 4 -37.70 21.18 40.04
N HIS A 5 -36.47 21.38 40.57
CA HIS A 5 -35.89 22.58 41.23
C HIS A 5 -34.38 22.84 40.95
N ARG A 6 -33.77 23.70 41.77
CA ARG A 6 -32.34 24.10 41.90
C ARG A 6 -31.42 22.94 42.36
N CYS A 7 -30.08 23.00 42.36
CA CYS A 7 -29.08 24.10 42.14
C CYS A 7 -27.85 23.55 41.33
N SER A 8 -26.58 24.00 41.32
CA SER A 8 -25.78 24.96 42.14
C SER A 8 -24.54 25.52 41.39
N SER A 9 -23.65 26.24 42.10
CA SER A 9 -22.32 26.76 41.69
C SER A 9 -21.19 25.71 41.83
N GLU A 10 -19.87 25.92 41.57
CA GLU A 10 -19.04 27.15 41.38
C GLU A 10 -17.62 26.81 40.82
N GLN A 11 -16.92 27.79 40.19
CA GLN A 11 -15.45 28.13 40.30
C GLN A 11 -14.74 28.63 39.01
N ASP A 12 -13.84 29.60 39.21
CA ASP A 12 -12.96 30.30 38.25
C ASP A 12 -11.60 29.59 38.03
N PRO A 13 -10.83 30.00 37.00
CA PRO A 13 -9.38 30.04 37.06
C PRO A 13 -8.77 31.42 36.71
N GLN A 14 -7.82 31.90 37.52
CA GLN A 14 -7.08 33.15 37.27
C GLN A 14 -5.84 32.96 36.39
N SER A 15 -5.71 33.84 35.39
CA SER A 15 -4.55 34.72 35.04
C SER A 15 -3.09 34.34 35.38
N GLN A 16 -2.18 34.87 34.52
CA GLN A 16 -0.70 34.96 34.60
C GLN A 16 0.10 33.80 33.97
N THR A 17 1.21 34.00 33.24
CA THR A 17 1.81 35.21 32.58
C THR A 17 2.79 34.74 31.49
N ALA A 18 3.06 35.57 30.48
CA ALA A 18 4.23 35.44 29.59
C ALA A 18 4.73 36.82 29.14
N GLU A 19 6.04 36.99 29.03
CA GLU A 19 6.70 38.29 28.83
C GLU A 19 6.93 38.63 27.34
N ALA A 20 7.13 39.92 27.02
CA ALA A 20 7.43 40.41 25.68
C ALA A 20 8.55 41.45 25.69
N LEU A 21 9.57 41.24 24.85
CA LEU A 21 10.74 42.12 24.64
C LEU A 21 11.25 41.95 23.19
N PRO A 22 11.93 42.94 22.59
CA PRO A 22 11.20 43.94 21.80
C PRO A 22 11.64 44.01 20.33
N LEU A 23 10.90 44.77 19.51
CA LEU A 23 11.34 45.23 18.19
C LEU A 23 11.27 46.76 18.08
N ALA A 24 12.20 47.33 17.32
CA ALA A 24 12.52 48.76 17.35
C ALA A 24 11.55 49.62 16.52
N GLY A 25 11.21 50.80 17.06
CA GLY A 25 10.47 51.82 16.32
C GLY A 25 11.37 52.57 15.35
N LEU A 26 11.02 52.58 14.05
CA LEU A 26 11.57 53.50 13.07
C LEU A 26 10.88 54.86 13.20
N GLY A 27 11.67 55.92 13.41
CA GLY A 27 11.14 57.27 13.62
C GLY A 27 10.53 57.86 12.34
N ILE A 28 9.30 58.37 12.43
CA ILE A 28 8.65 59.11 11.34
C ILE A 28 9.30 60.50 11.25
N LEU A 29 10.05 60.74 10.18
CA LEU A 29 10.57 62.06 9.84
C LEU A 29 9.45 62.92 9.24
N LEU A 30 9.09 64.01 9.91
CA LEU A 30 8.15 65.00 9.38
C LEU A 30 8.76 65.72 8.17
N GLY A 31 8.08 65.67 7.02
CA GLY A 31 8.53 66.33 5.80
C GLY A 31 8.38 67.86 5.87
N ASP A 32 9.42 68.61 5.48
CA ASP A 32 9.50 70.08 5.62
C ASP A 32 8.60 70.86 4.62
N GLN A 33 7.61 70.21 4.00
CA GLN A 33 6.66 70.83 3.05
C GLN A 33 5.39 71.38 3.72
N ASP A 34 4.79 70.67 4.69
CA ASP A 34 3.57 71.14 5.37
C ASP A 34 3.81 72.42 6.20
N ARG A 35 5.05 72.61 6.66
CA ARG A 35 5.51 73.78 7.41
C ARG A 35 5.39 75.10 6.65
N ASN A 36 5.30 75.05 5.31
CA ASN A 36 5.05 76.22 4.46
C ASN A 36 3.56 76.41 4.10
N ARG A 37 2.72 75.37 4.15
CA ARG A 37 1.26 75.53 4.01
C ARG A 37 0.67 76.32 5.18
N LEU A 38 1.18 76.08 6.39
CA LEU A 38 0.85 76.81 7.63
C LEU A 38 1.24 78.30 7.64
N LYS A 39 1.90 78.82 6.59
CA LYS A 39 2.32 80.24 6.50
C LYS A 39 1.53 81.10 5.51
N LEU A 40 0.60 80.54 4.73
CA LEU A 40 -0.08 81.29 3.66
C LEU A 40 -1.55 81.70 3.93
N PHE A 41 -2.12 81.36 5.10
CA PHE A 41 -3.53 81.68 5.42
C PHE A 41 -3.74 82.62 6.62
N ARG A 42 -2.72 83.40 7.01
CA ARG A 42 -2.86 84.42 8.08
C ARG A 42 -3.23 85.81 7.56
N LYS A 43 -4.24 85.90 6.67
CA LYS A 43 -4.76 87.17 6.14
C LYS A 43 -6.24 87.11 5.72
N GLY A 44 -7.13 87.42 6.65
CA GLY A 44 -8.41 88.11 6.35
C GLY A 44 -9.41 87.45 5.40
N GLN A 45 -9.40 86.12 5.24
CA GLN A 45 -10.50 85.38 4.62
C GLN A 45 -11.16 84.49 5.67
N ASN A 46 -12.48 84.58 5.79
CA ASN A 46 -13.25 83.60 6.54
C ASN A 46 -13.12 82.27 5.80
N MET A 47 -12.47 81.28 6.41
CA MET A 47 -12.59 79.90 5.95
C MET A 47 -14.07 79.52 5.97
N SER A 48 -14.57 78.96 4.87
CA SER A 48 -15.92 78.40 4.82
C SER A 48 -16.05 77.30 5.88
N PRO A 49 -17.25 77.02 6.41
CA PRO A 49 -17.49 75.77 7.15
C PRO A 49 -17.00 74.54 6.37
N ALA A 50 -17.11 74.56 5.04
CA ALA A 50 -16.60 73.51 4.13
C ALA A 50 -15.06 73.49 3.95
N ASP A 51 -14.34 74.55 4.34
CA ASP A 51 -12.88 74.55 4.44
C ASP A 51 -12.40 74.11 5.83
N MET A 52 -13.26 74.25 6.85
CA MET A 52 -12.97 73.91 8.25
C MET A 52 -13.21 72.42 8.57
N TYR A 53 -14.21 71.81 7.92
CA TYR A 53 -14.61 70.42 8.10
C TYR A 53 -14.78 69.72 6.75
N ARG A 54 -14.36 68.45 6.65
CA ARG A 54 -14.47 67.66 5.42
C ARG A 54 -14.57 66.17 5.70
N TRP A 55 -15.19 65.44 4.79
CA TRP A 55 -15.15 63.98 4.78
C TRP A 55 -13.75 63.46 4.43
N LYS A 56 -13.36 62.38 5.09
CA LYS A 56 -12.21 61.53 4.79
C LYS A 56 -12.68 60.07 4.86
N LEU A 57 -12.02 59.16 4.16
CA LEU A 57 -12.22 57.73 4.38
C LEU A 57 -11.37 57.22 5.56
N SER A 58 -11.91 56.24 6.28
CA SER A 58 -11.22 55.47 7.32
C SER A 58 -10.01 54.70 6.75
N SER A 59 -9.23 54.06 7.62
CA SER A 59 -8.43 52.91 7.18
C SER A 59 -9.34 51.74 6.77
N HIS A 60 -8.86 50.88 5.88
CA HIS A 60 -9.45 49.58 5.57
C HIS A 60 -9.72 48.74 6.81
N GLU A 61 -10.92 48.18 6.92
CA GLU A 61 -11.24 47.15 7.91
C GLU A 61 -10.52 45.81 7.62
N PRO A 62 -10.31 44.94 8.63
CA PRO A 62 -9.83 43.58 8.41
C PRO A 62 -10.67 42.82 7.38
N CYS A 63 -10.01 42.07 6.49
CA CYS A 63 -10.66 41.33 5.42
C CYS A 63 -11.71 40.33 5.97
N SER A 64 -12.92 40.34 5.40
CA SER A 64 -14.06 39.52 5.88
C SER A 64 -13.86 38.01 5.76
N SER A 65 -12.82 37.56 5.06
CA SER A 65 -12.33 36.18 5.11
C SER A 65 -10.83 36.14 5.38
N THR A 66 -10.40 35.13 6.14
CA THR A 66 -8.97 34.88 6.41
C THR A 66 -8.28 34.04 5.33
N CYS A 67 -9.05 33.51 4.37
CA CYS A 67 -8.57 32.75 3.21
C CYS A 67 -9.51 32.86 1.99
N THR A 68 -8.96 32.72 0.78
CA THR A 68 -9.57 33.13 -0.50
C THR A 68 -9.95 34.62 -0.53
N THR A 69 -10.65 35.08 -1.58
CA THR A 69 -11.11 36.47 -1.70
C THR A 69 -12.09 36.82 -0.58
N GLY A 70 -11.97 38.00 0.02
CA GLY A 70 -12.97 38.60 0.90
C GLY A 70 -13.30 40.03 0.48
N LEU A 71 -14.01 40.74 1.35
CA LEU A 71 -14.26 42.17 1.23
C LEU A 71 -13.63 42.90 2.43
N THR A 72 -13.08 44.08 2.17
CA THR A 72 -12.72 45.08 3.18
C THR A 72 -13.54 46.34 2.92
N SER A 73 -13.89 47.05 3.99
CA SER A 73 -14.71 48.27 3.93
C SER A 73 -13.90 49.48 4.38
N MET A 74 -14.23 50.64 3.81
CA MET A 74 -13.80 51.96 4.28
C MET A 74 -15.05 52.84 4.46
N TYR A 75 -15.22 53.43 5.64
CA TYR A 75 -16.34 54.33 5.94
C TYR A 75 -15.91 55.79 5.87
N ALA A 76 -16.86 56.69 5.61
CA ALA A 76 -16.63 58.12 5.69
C ALA A 76 -16.63 58.58 7.16
N MET A 77 -15.59 59.32 7.55
CA MET A 77 -15.41 59.98 8.85
C MET A 77 -15.33 61.49 8.65
N CYS A 78 -16.00 62.28 9.49
CA CYS A 78 -15.87 63.75 9.46
C CYS A 78 -14.57 64.17 10.16
N ILE A 79 -13.74 64.99 9.51
CA ILE A 79 -12.51 65.53 10.11
C ILE A 79 -12.45 67.05 10.02
N ARG A 80 -11.86 67.66 11.04
CA ARG A 80 -11.54 69.09 11.08
C ARG A 80 -10.19 69.38 10.37
N TYR A 81 -9.92 70.64 10.04
CA TYR A 81 -8.71 71.10 9.35
C TYR A 81 -7.38 70.67 9.99
N ASP A 82 -7.35 70.39 11.31
CA ASP A 82 -6.20 69.89 12.06
C ASP A 82 -6.07 68.35 12.05
N GLY A 83 -6.94 67.65 11.33
CA GLY A 83 -6.91 66.20 11.13
C GLY A 83 -7.60 65.38 12.21
N ILE A 84 -8.18 66.03 13.23
CA ILE A 84 -8.93 65.40 14.31
C ILE A 84 -10.32 65.00 13.80
N GLU A 85 -10.74 63.78 14.14
CA GLU A 85 -12.09 63.26 13.92
C GLU A 85 -13.11 64.00 14.80
N VAL A 86 -14.24 64.36 14.20
CA VAL A 86 -15.34 65.08 14.86
C VAL A 86 -16.67 64.45 14.49
N ASP A 87 -17.73 64.82 15.21
CA ASP A 87 -19.08 64.34 14.92
C ASP A 87 -19.50 64.62 13.47
N ASP A 88 -20.24 63.67 12.89
CA ASP A 88 -20.73 63.69 11.51
C ASP A 88 -21.52 64.95 11.16
N GLY A 89 -22.21 65.57 12.12
CA GLY A 89 -23.02 66.78 11.92
C GLY A 89 -22.22 68.04 11.61
N TYR A 90 -20.89 68.03 11.74
CA TYR A 90 -20.02 69.14 11.33
C TYR A 90 -19.65 69.13 9.84
N CYS A 91 -19.87 68.02 9.13
CA CYS A 91 -19.62 67.88 7.70
C CYS A 91 -20.94 67.88 6.90
N ASP A 92 -20.94 68.43 5.68
CA ASP A 92 -22.14 68.46 4.85
C ASP A 92 -22.54 67.03 4.41
N ALA A 93 -23.68 66.55 4.91
CA ALA A 93 -24.24 65.25 4.61
C ALA A 93 -24.50 65.03 3.10
N MET A 94 -24.76 66.09 2.32
CA MET A 94 -24.94 66.02 0.87
C MET A 94 -23.63 65.71 0.12
N THR A 95 -22.48 65.82 0.79
CA THR A 95 -21.14 65.54 0.24
C THR A 95 -20.50 64.27 0.82
N ARG A 96 -21.23 63.50 1.65
CA ARG A 96 -20.72 62.29 2.27
C ARG A 96 -20.43 61.23 1.20
N PRO A 97 -19.20 60.69 1.11
CA PRO A 97 -18.90 59.54 0.25
C PRO A 97 -19.70 58.31 0.67
N GLU A 98 -20.14 57.51 -0.31
CA GLU A 98 -20.65 56.17 -0.04
C GLU A 98 -19.53 55.28 0.54
N PRO A 99 -19.84 54.27 1.37
CA PRO A 99 -18.85 53.32 1.87
C PRO A 99 -18.14 52.60 0.71
N VAL A 100 -16.81 52.62 0.71
CA VAL A 100 -16.02 51.96 -0.33
C VAL A 100 -15.75 50.53 0.11
N HIS A 101 -16.18 49.56 -0.70
CA HIS A 101 -15.87 48.15 -0.51
C HIS A 101 -14.85 47.69 -1.55
N GLU A 102 -13.73 47.14 -1.11
CA GLU A 102 -12.67 46.62 -1.98
C GLU A 102 -12.49 45.12 -1.77
N PHE A 103 -12.13 44.39 -2.84
CA PHE A 103 -11.82 42.97 -2.76
C PHE A 103 -10.42 42.76 -2.17
N CYS A 104 -10.35 42.08 -1.02
CA CYS A 104 -9.09 41.68 -0.40
C CYS A 104 -8.76 40.22 -0.74
N ALA A 105 -7.49 39.92 -1.06
CA ALA A 105 -7.05 38.58 -1.41
C ALA A 105 -6.40 37.90 -0.19
N GLY A 106 -7.10 36.92 0.41
CA GLY A 106 -6.54 36.02 1.41
C GLY A 106 -5.69 34.90 0.78
N ARG A 107 -4.86 34.27 1.63
CA ARG A 107 -4.16 33.01 1.31
C ARG A 107 -5.14 31.88 0.94
N GLU A 108 -4.69 30.81 0.31
CA GLU A 108 -5.55 29.64 0.09
C GLU A 108 -6.08 29.05 1.42
N CYS A 109 -7.33 28.59 1.41
CA CYS A 109 -7.90 27.88 2.56
C CYS A 109 -7.28 26.49 2.68
N GLN A 110 -6.87 26.10 3.89
CA GLN A 110 -6.44 24.73 4.15
C GLN A 110 -7.61 23.75 3.96
N PRO A 111 -7.35 22.53 3.46
CA PRO A 111 -8.37 21.49 3.40
C PRO A 111 -8.68 20.94 4.80
N ARG A 112 -9.80 20.24 4.97
CA ARG A 112 -10.13 19.52 6.20
C ARG A 112 -10.82 18.19 5.90
N TRP A 113 -10.73 17.26 6.83
CA TRP A 113 -11.61 16.10 6.85
C TRP A 113 -13.00 16.48 7.35
N GLU A 114 -14.02 15.92 6.71
CA GLU A 114 -15.40 15.99 7.15
C GLU A 114 -15.99 14.57 7.16
N ALA A 115 -16.67 14.21 8.25
CA ALA A 115 -17.17 12.86 8.49
C ALA A 115 -18.68 12.89 8.70
N SER A 116 -19.42 11.98 8.05
CA SER A 116 -20.87 11.87 8.23
C SER A 116 -21.24 11.31 9.61
N SER A 117 -22.54 11.34 9.90
CA SER A 117 -23.12 10.47 10.92
C SER A 117 -22.75 9.00 10.66
N TRP A 118 -22.67 8.22 11.74
CA TRP A 118 -22.54 6.77 11.66
C TRP A 118 -23.82 6.12 11.13
N SER A 119 -23.67 5.02 10.39
CA SER A 119 -24.76 4.12 10.00
C SER A 119 -25.34 3.40 11.21
N GLU A 120 -26.48 2.73 11.01
CA GLU A 120 -26.89 1.64 11.90
C GLU A 120 -25.82 0.53 11.98
N CYS A 121 -25.88 -0.28 13.05
CA CYS A 121 -24.97 -1.39 13.26
C CYS A 121 -25.22 -2.51 12.24
N SER A 122 -24.17 -3.07 11.65
CA SER A 122 -24.26 -4.08 10.57
C SER A 122 -24.85 -5.43 10.99
N ARG A 123 -25.22 -5.60 12.27
CA ARG A 123 -25.95 -6.75 12.82
C ARG A 123 -26.93 -6.23 13.87
N THR A 124 -28.10 -6.84 13.97
CA THR A 124 -29.08 -6.54 15.03
C THR A 124 -28.72 -7.17 16.39
N CYS A 125 -27.79 -8.13 16.41
CA CYS A 125 -27.30 -8.80 17.61
C CYS A 125 -25.79 -9.11 17.51
N GLY A 126 -25.14 -9.30 18.66
CA GLY A 126 -23.72 -9.58 18.79
C GLY A 126 -22.82 -8.41 18.37
N GLU A 127 -21.58 -8.72 18.00
CA GLU A 127 -20.61 -7.72 17.53
C GLU A 127 -20.72 -7.51 16.01
N GLY A 128 -20.85 -6.25 15.61
CA GLY A 128 -20.93 -5.80 14.22
C GLY A 128 -20.14 -4.49 14.02
N TYR A 129 -20.38 -3.82 12.90
CA TYR A 129 -19.68 -2.57 12.54
C TYR A 129 -20.66 -1.44 12.20
N GLN A 130 -20.31 -0.22 12.58
CA GLN A 130 -20.91 1.01 12.04
C GLN A 130 -19.92 1.65 11.05
N PHE A 131 -20.46 2.22 9.98
CA PHE A 131 -19.69 2.87 8.91
C PHE A 131 -20.06 4.36 8.83
N ARG A 132 -19.15 5.21 8.35
CA ARG A 132 -19.46 6.60 7.98
C ARG A 132 -18.61 7.03 6.77
N ILE A 133 -19.14 7.98 6.00
CA ILE A 133 -18.40 8.59 4.89
C ILE A 133 -17.42 9.60 5.49
N VAL A 134 -16.15 9.52 5.08
CA VAL A 134 -15.12 10.53 5.41
C VAL A 134 -14.61 11.11 4.10
N ARG A 135 -14.71 12.44 3.95
CA ARG A 135 -14.36 13.17 2.72
C ARG A 135 -13.37 14.29 3.03
N CYS A 136 -12.37 14.47 2.18
CA CYS A 136 -11.55 15.68 2.22
C CYS A 136 -12.35 16.82 1.58
N TRP A 137 -12.27 18.02 2.13
CA TRP A 137 -13.11 19.16 1.78
C TRP A 137 -12.30 20.44 1.79
N LYS A 138 -12.45 21.28 0.75
CA LYS A 138 -11.73 22.56 0.63
C LYS A 138 -12.70 23.65 0.15
N MET A 139 -12.62 24.83 0.77
CA MET A 139 -13.28 26.03 0.27
C MET A 139 -12.47 26.60 -0.89
N MET A 140 -13.11 26.81 -2.03
CA MET A 140 -12.47 27.32 -3.26
C MET A 140 -12.70 28.83 -3.43
N SER A 141 -13.86 29.32 -2.99
CA SER A 141 -14.16 30.76 -2.82
C SER A 141 -15.28 30.93 -1.77
N PRO A 142 -15.61 32.14 -1.31
CA PRO A 142 -16.61 32.33 -0.25
C PRO A 142 -17.97 31.71 -0.60
N GLY A 143 -18.47 30.82 0.25
CA GLY A 143 -19.72 30.10 0.03
C GLY A 143 -19.69 29.07 -1.11
N PHE A 144 -18.53 28.83 -1.73
CA PHE A 144 -18.34 27.76 -2.72
C PHE A 144 -17.23 26.80 -2.27
N ASP A 145 -17.68 25.64 -1.83
CA ASP A 145 -16.87 24.56 -1.31
C ASP A 145 -17.24 23.23 -1.96
N SER A 146 -16.36 22.24 -1.81
CA SER A 146 -16.62 20.91 -2.33
C SER A 146 -15.78 19.85 -1.63
N SER A 147 -16.22 18.60 -1.77
CA SER A 147 -15.37 17.44 -1.57
C SER A 147 -14.26 17.41 -2.62
N VAL A 148 -13.02 17.27 -2.17
CA VAL A 148 -11.81 17.16 -3.00
C VAL A 148 -11.13 15.81 -2.76
N TYR A 149 -10.11 15.49 -3.57
CA TYR A 149 -9.33 14.26 -3.41
C TYR A 149 -8.66 14.18 -2.03
N SER A 150 -8.65 12.98 -1.45
CA SER A 150 -8.10 12.67 -0.12
C SER A 150 -6.67 13.19 0.06
N ASP A 151 -5.86 13.07 -0.99
CA ASP A 151 -4.44 13.43 -1.07
C ASP A 151 -4.17 14.86 -0.57
N LEU A 152 -5.12 15.79 -0.72
CA LEU A 152 -5.01 17.17 -0.22
C LEU A 152 -5.04 17.26 1.31
N CYS A 153 -5.84 16.44 1.99
CA CYS A 153 -5.86 16.37 3.45
C CYS A 153 -4.71 15.54 4.00
N GLU A 154 -4.28 14.51 3.25
CA GLU A 154 -3.17 13.63 3.64
C GLU A 154 -1.81 14.31 3.48
N SER A 155 -1.60 15.11 2.43
CA SER A 155 -0.40 15.96 2.26
C SER A 155 -0.37 17.19 3.18
N ALA A 156 -1.50 17.56 3.80
CA ALA A 156 -1.57 18.54 4.88
C ALA A 156 -1.37 17.91 6.27
N GLU A 157 -0.99 16.62 6.35
CA GLU A 157 -0.74 15.84 7.56
C GLU A 157 -1.94 15.78 8.55
N ILE A 158 -3.16 16.00 8.04
CA ILE A 158 -4.37 16.04 8.87
C ILE A 158 -4.84 14.60 9.14
N ALA A 159 -4.91 14.22 10.42
CA ALA A 159 -5.35 12.89 10.85
C ALA A 159 -6.76 12.56 10.32
N ARG A 160 -6.84 11.50 9.49
CA ARG A 160 -8.09 11.03 8.86
C ARG A 160 -8.99 10.34 9.89
N PRO A 161 -10.25 10.79 10.07
CA PRO A 161 -11.22 10.12 10.94
C PRO A 161 -11.49 8.67 10.52
N GLU A 162 -11.71 7.77 11.48
CA GLU A 162 -12.07 6.37 11.20
C GLU A 162 -13.37 6.26 10.39
N GLU A 163 -13.37 5.47 9.31
CA GLU A 163 -14.57 5.20 8.49
C GLU A 163 -15.42 4.03 9.02
N ARG A 164 -14.85 3.21 9.91
CA ARG A 164 -15.46 2.00 10.46
C ARG A 164 -15.08 1.83 11.93
N LYS A 165 -16.08 1.62 12.80
CA LYS A 165 -15.89 1.25 14.23
C LYS A 165 -16.72 0.01 14.57
N VAL A 166 -16.38 -0.65 15.68
CA VAL A 166 -17.17 -1.78 16.23
C VAL A 166 -18.41 -1.25 16.95
N CYS A 167 -19.54 -1.96 16.81
CA CYS A 167 -20.74 -1.80 17.62
C CYS A 167 -21.07 -3.14 18.31
N LYS A 168 -21.57 -3.07 19.55
CA LYS A 168 -21.98 -4.23 20.34
C LYS A 168 -23.48 -4.14 20.61
N ASN A 169 -24.24 -5.03 19.99
CA ASN A 169 -25.66 -5.21 20.25
C ASN A 169 -25.87 -6.41 21.21
N PRO A 170 -27.09 -6.61 21.76
CA PRO A 170 -27.37 -7.75 22.64
C PRO A 170 -26.93 -9.07 22.01
N ALA A 171 -26.51 -10.05 22.82
CA ALA A 171 -26.07 -11.35 22.32
C ALA A 171 -27.13 -11.96 21.39
N CYS A 172 -26.69 -12.54 20.27
CA CYS A 172 -27.60 -13.28 19.41
C CYS A 172 -28.16 -14.47 20.20
N GLY A 173 -29.46 -14.70 20.07
CA GLY A 173 -30.06 -15.93 20.57
C GLY A 173 -29.64 -17.16 19.75
N PRO A 174 -30.02 -18.36 20.20
CA PRO A 174 -29.85 -19.61 19.46
C PRO A 174 -30.45 -19.48 18.05
N GLN A 175 -29.65 -19.78 17.02
CA GLN A 175 -30.05 -19.65 15.62
C GLN A 175 -29.63 -20.86 14.79
N TRP A 176 -30.38 -21.16 13.72
CA TRP A 176 -30.05 -22.24 12.79
C TRP A 176 -28.90 -21.82 11.88
N GLU A 177 -27.74 -22.41 12.09
CA GLU A 177 -26.60 -22.30 11.19
C GLU A 177 -26.71 -23.35 10.07
N MET A 178 -26.14 -23.03 8.92
CA MET A 178 -26.32 -23.81 7.68
C MET A 178 -24.98 -23.89 6.96
N SER A 179 -24.57 -25.09 6.55
CA SER A 179 -23.41 -25.23 5.68
C SER A 179 -23.73 -24.91 4.22
N GLU A 180 -22.68 -24.82 3.40
CA GLU A 180 -22.80 -24.73 1.95
C GLU A 180 -23.51 -25.96 1.36
N TRP A 181 -24.14 -25.78 0.22
CA TRP A 181 -24.84 -26.86 -0.48
C TRP A 181 -23.86 -27.82 -1.16
N SER A 182 -24.18 -29.11 -1.14
CA SER A 182 -23.47 -30.12 -1.92
C SER A 182 -23.51 -29.79 -3.42
N GLU A 183 -22.50 -30.25 -4.17
CA GLU A 183 -22.51 -30.11 -5.63
C GLU A 183 -23.73 -30.81 -6.26
N CYS A 184 -24.28 -30.23 -7.33
CA CYS A 184 -25.44 -30.77 -8.03
C CYS A 184 -25.02 -31.93 -8.93
N THR A 185 -25.37 -33.15 -8.53
CA THR A 185 -25.06 -34.40 -9.25
C THR A 185 -25.96 -34.67 -10.48
N ALA A 186 -26.87 -33.75 -10.81
CA ALA A 186 -27.81 -33.91 -11.92
C ALA A 186 -27.09 -33.84 -13.29
N LYS A 187 -27.40 -34.78 -14.17
CA LYS A 187 -26.98 -34.70 -15.58
C LYS A 187 -27.76 -33.60 -16.30
N CYS A 188 -27.41 -33.30 -17.55
CA CYS A 188 -28.04 -32.20 -18.27
C CYS A 188 -29.57 -32.36 -18.33
N GLY A 189 -30.33 -31.29 -18.07
CA GLY A 189 -31.79 -31.29 -18.04
C GLY A 189 -32.48 -32.13 -16.94
N GLU A 190 -31.77 -33.05 -16.28
CA GLU A 190 -32.28 -33.86 -15.17
C GLU A 190 -32.39 -33.05 -13.87
N ARG A 191 -33.12 -33.59 -12.88
CA ARG A 191 -33.16 -33.06 -11.51
C ARG A 191 -32.46 -34.02 -10.55
N SER A 192 -31.79 -33.47 -9.56
CA SER A 192 -31.21 -34.22 -8.44
C SER A 192 -31.45 -33.45 -7.14
N LEU A 193 -31.22 -34.08 -6.00
CA LEU A 193 -31.22 -33.41 -4.70
C LEU A 193 -29.81 -32.91 -4.38
N VAL A 194 -29.73 -31.71 -3.80
CA VAL A 194 -28.54 -31.25 -3.08
C VAL A 194 -28.90 -31.08 -1.61
N SER A 195 -28.01 -31.52 -0.74
CA SER A 195 -28.17 -31.43 0.71
C SER A 195 -27.16 -30.46 1.32
N ARG A 196 -27.39 -30.09 2.57
CA ARG A 196 -26.48 -29.38 3.44
C ARG A 196 -26.76 -29.78 4.89
N ASP A 197 -25.77 -29.58 5.74
CA ASP A 197 -25.94 -29.71 7.18
C ASP A 197 -26.60 -28.46 7.78
N ILE A 198 -27.38 -28.66 8.85
CA ILE A 198 -28.13 -27.61 9.56
C ILE A 198 -28.13 -27.91 11.06
N GLN A 199 -27.37 -27.11 11.81
CA GLN A 199 -27.14 -27.27 13.24
C GLN A 199 -27.60 -26.00 13.99
N CYS A 200 -28.14 -26.15 15.20
CA CYS A 200 -28.34 -24.99 16.08
C CYS A 200 -26.99 -24.44 16.57
N SER A 201 -26.85 -23.11 16.68
CA SER A 201 -25.62 -22.45 17.15
C SER A 201 -25.25 -22.75 18.62
N GLU A 202 -26.19 -23.33 19.38
CA GLU A 202 -26.00 -23.80 20.75
C GLU A 202 -26.57 -25.23 20.89
N GLU A 203 -27.56 -25.47 21.77
CA GLU A 203 -28.26 -26.74 21.86
C GLU A 203 -29.50 -26.76 20.95
N GLU A 204 -29.72 -27.87 20.22
CA GLU A 204 -30.84 -28.09 19.28
C GLU A 204 -32.23 -27.68 19.82
N ARG A 205 -32.45 -27.85 21.13
CA ARG A 205 -33.70 -27.50 21.85
C ARG A 205 -33.95 -25.99 22.03
N LEU A 206 -32.94 -25.16 21.78
CA LEU A 206 -32.98 -23.72 22.01
C LEU A 206 -33.35 -22.95 20.73
N CYS A 207 -33.05 -23.52 19.56
CA CYS A 207 -33.50 -23.01 18.27
C CYS A 207 -34.98 -23.36 18.03
N ASP A 208 -35.76 -22.42 17.47
CA ASP A 208 -37.18 -22.64 17.13
C ASP A 208 -37.32 -23.68 15.99
N PRO A 209 -37.95 -24.86 16.23
CA PRO A 209 -38.11 -25.87 15.19
C PRO A 209 -38.95 -25.41 13.99
N SER A 210 -39.87 -24.46 14.17
CA SER A 210 -40.70 -23.92 13.09
C SER A 210 -39.91 -23.00 12.15
N ALA A 211 -38.78 -22.46 12.62
CA ALA A 211 -37.84 -21.66 11.84
C ALA A 211 -36.71 -22.50 11.19
N ARG A 212 -36.71 -23.84 11.33
CA ARG A 212 -35.63 -24.68 10.78
C ARG A 212 -35.59 -24.61 9.25
N PRO A 213 -34.48 -24.16 8.64
CA PRO A 213 -34.37 -24.09 7.18
C PRO A 213 -34.37 -25.49 6.55
N PRO A 214 -34.70 -25.63 5.25
CA PRO A 214 -34.63 -26.92 4.56
C PRO A 214 -33.17 -27.38 4.38
N ALA A 215 -32.90 -28.63 4.79
CA ALA A 215 -31.62 -29.31 4.63
C ALA A 215 -31.41 -29.86 3.20
N GLU A 216 -32.49 -30.05 2.44
CA GLU A 216 -32.48 -30.53 1.06
C GLU A 216 -33.21 -29.57 0.13
N LYS A 217 -32.77 -29.50 -1.14
CA LYS A 217 -33.52 -28.85 -2.23
C LYS A 217 -33.27 -29.57 -3.56
N ASN A 218 -34.22 -29.45 -4.48
CA ASN A 218 -34.00 -29.86 -5.86
C ASN A 218 -33.02 -28.92 -6.56
N CYS A 219 -31.99 -29.47 -7.21
CA CYS A 219 -31.23 -28.81 -8.26
C CYS A 219 -31.67 -29.33 -9.64
N THR A 220 -31.41 -28.57 -10.69
CA THR A 220 -31.56 -29.02 -12.09
C THR A 220 -30.18 -28.92 -12.74
N GLY A 221 -29.79 -29.95 -13.48
CA GLY A 221 -28.51 -29.96 -14.19
C GLY A 221 -28.46 -28.93 -15.33
N PRO A 222 -27.27 -28.70 -15.93
CA PRO A 222 -27.12 -27.71 -16.98
C PRO A 222 -28.04 -28.01 -18.18
N PRO A 223 -28.54 -27.00 -18.90
CA PRO A 223 -29.28 -27.21 -20.14
C PRO A 223 -28.51 -28.08 -21.16
N CYS A 224 -29.19 -29.05 -21.78
CA CYS A 224 -28.61 -29.98 -22.76
C CYS A 224 -28.43 -29.39 -24.17
N ASP A 225 -28.84 -28.14 -24.40
CA ASP A 225 -28.91 -27.48 -25.72
C ASP A 225 -27.54 -27.00 -26.24
N ARG A 226 -26.49 -27.78 -25.96
CA ARG A 226 -25.09 -27.37 -26.06
C ARG A 226 -24.36 -28.20 -27.10
N GLN A 227 -23.88 -27.52 -28.14
CA GLN A 227 -23.27 -28.16 -29.30
C GLN A 227 -21.90 -27.58 -29.62
N TRP A 228 -20.99 -28.45 -30.05
CA TRP A 228 -19.73 -28.04 -30.65
C TRP A 228 -19.96 -27.32 -31.97
N THR A 229 -19.65 -26.03 -31.99
CA THR A 229 -19.59 -25.21 -33.20
C THR A 229 -18.14 -25.08 -33.63
N VAL A 230 -17.87 -25.16 -34.93
CA VAL A 230 -16.54 -24.98 -35.52
C VAL A 230 -16.50 -23.73 -36.38
N SER A 231 -15.33 -23.09 -36.51
CA SER A 231 -15.09 -22.15 -37.60
C SER A 231 -14.73 -22.91 -38.89
N ASP A 232 -14.68 -22.16 -39.99
CA ASP A 232 -13.94 -22.58 -41.18
C ASP A 232 -12.46 -22.85 -40.87
N TRP A 233 -11.83 -23.61 -41.74
CA TRP A 233 -10.40 -23.94 -41.68
C TRP A 233 -9.55 -22.73 -42.11
N GLY A 234 -8.57 -22.36 -41.27
CA GLY A 234 -7.56 -21.36 -41.64
C GLY A 234 -6.63 -21.84 -42.76
N PRO A 235 -5.82 -20.94 -43.34
CA PRO A 235 -4.84 -21.30 -44.35
C PRO A 235 -3.84 -22.35 -43.82
N CYS A 236 -3.33 -23.20 -44.71
CA CYS A 236 -2.38 -24.24 -44.35
C CYS A 236 -1.04 -23.63 -43.92
N SER A 237 -0.50 -24.03 -42.76
CA SER A 237 0.72 -23.44 -42.16
C SER A 237 2.03 -23.68 -42.93
N GLY A 238 1.98 -24.41 -44.05
CA GLY A 238 3.10 -24.66 -44.94
C GLY A 238 2.63 -25.44 -46.17
N GLY A 239 3.10 -25.06 -47.36
CA GLY A 239 2.63 -25.67 -48.62
C GLY A 239 2.99 -27.16 -48.79
N CYS A 240 4.05 -27.62 -48.10
CA CYS A 240 4.56 -28.97 -48.22
C CYS A 240 4.46 -29.77 -46.91
N GLY A 241 4.07 -31.04 -47.01
CA GLY A 241 4.53 -32.12 -46.11
C GLY A 241 3.94 -32.18 -44.71
N GLN A 242 4.20 -31.18 -43.88
CA GLN A 242 3.75 -31.08 -42.49
C GLN A 242 2.98 -29.78 -42.22
N GLY A 243 2.33 -29.25 -43.25
CA GLY A 243 1.34 -28.19 -43.08
C GLY A 243 0.24 -28.62 -42.11
N ARG A 244 -0.23 -27.66 -41.32
CA ARG A 244 -1.40 -27.83 -40.44
C ARG A 244 -2.37 -26.71 -40.74
N THR A 245 -3.64 -27.05 -40.94
CA THR A 245 -4.72 -26.07 -40.88
C THR A 245 -5.31 -26.14 -39.48
N ILE A 246 -5.67 -24.97 -38.96
CA ILE A 246 -6.23 -24.79 -37.63
C ILE A 246 -7.59 -24.12 -37.81
N ARG A 247 -8.58 -24.59 -37.07
CA ARG A 247 -9.89 -23.94 -36.92
C ARG A 247 -10.21 -23.80 -35.45
N HIS A 248 -11.06 -22.83 -35.13
CA HIS A 248 -11.58 -22.71 -33.78
C HIS A 248 -12.71 -23.73 -33.56
N VAL A 249 -12.82 -24.21 -32.32
CA VAL A 249 -13.82 -25.16 -31.87
C VAL A 249 -14.36 -24.63 -30.55
N TYR A 250 -15.66 -24.37 -30.48
CA TYR A 250 -16.31 -23.73 -29.33
C TYR A 250 -17.52 -24.54 -28.89
N CYS A 251 -17.72 -24.68 -27.58
CA CYS A 251 -19.01 -25.09 -27.06
C CYS A 251 -19.97 -23.89 -27.11
N LYS A 252 -21.15 -24.05 -27.69
CA LYS A 252 -22.20 -23.03 -27.74
C LYS A 252 -23.54 -23.56 -27.25
N THR A 253 -24.33 -22.68 -26.65
CA THR A 253 -25.75 -22.89 -26.34
C THR A 253 -26.63 -22.61 -27.57
N SER A 254 -27.91 -23.01 -27.54
CA SER A 254 -28.83 -22.86 -28.68
C SER A 254 -29.09 -21.40 -29.10
N ASP A 255 -28.94 -20.45 -28.18
CA ASP A 255 -29.01 -19.01 -28.47
C ASP A 255 -27.69 -18.40 -28.99
N GLY A 256 -26.69 -19.25 -29.23
CA GLY A 256 -25.43 -18.89 -29.88
C GLY A 256 -24.33 -18.39 -28.94
N ARG A 257 -24.58 -18.26 -27.63
CA ARG A 257 -23.54 -17.86 -26.66
C ARG A 257 -22.46 -18.93 -26.52
N VAL A 258 -21.18 -18.50 -26.55
CA VAL A 258 -20.02 -19.36 -26.28
C VAL A 258 -19.90 -19.62 -24.79
N VAL A 259 -19.66 -20.87 -24.41
CA VAL A 259 -19.58 -21.35 -23.02
C VAL A 259 -18.34 -22.22 -22.80
N PRO A 260 -17.90 -22.46 -21.53
CA PRO A 260 -16.76 -23.32 -21.22
C PRO A 260 -16.88 -24.73 -21.83
N GLU A 261 -15.75 -25.26 -22.31
CA GLU A 261 -15.68 -26.55 -23.02
C GLU A 261 -16.24 -27.74 -22.23
N SER A 262 -16.10 -27.74 -20.90
CA SER A 262 -16.62 -28.78 -20.00
C SER A 262 -18.15 -28.89 -19.99
N GLN A 263 -18.87 -27.97 -20.64
CA GLN A 263 -20.32 -27.96 -20.75
C GLN A 263 -20.82 -28.57 -22.09
N CYS A 264 -19.92 -29.12 -22.92
CA CYS A 264 -20.21 -29.99 -24.06
C CYS A 264 -19.53 -31.36 -23.86
N ASN A 265 -20.03 -32.45 -24.48
CA ASN A 265 -19.38 -33.76 -24.37
C ASN A 265 -17.99 -33.73 -25.04
N LEU A 266 -16.92 -33.97 -24.27
CA LEU A 266 -15.55 -33.98 -24.75
C LEU A 266 -15.26 -35.11 -25.75
N GLU A 267 -15.97 -36.24 -25.69
CA GLU A 267 -15.83 -37.37 -26.62
C GLU A 267 -16.23 -36.98 -28.06
N THR A 268 -17.19 -36.06 -28.20
CA THR A 268 -17.68 -35.58 -29.50
C THR A 268 -16.98 -34.30 -29.97
N LYS A 269 -15.92 -33.85 -29.27
CA LYS A 269 -15.21 -32.61 -29.58
C LYS A 269 -14.52 -32.70 -30.96
N PRO A 270 -14.89 -31.85 -31.94
CA PRO A 270 -14.25 -31.84 -33.25
C PRO A 270 -12.76 -31.51 -33.17
N LEU A 271 -11.95 -32.10 -34.05
CA LEU A 271 -10.54 -31.74 -34.20
C LEU A 271 -10.38 -30.26 -34.57
N ALA A 272 -9.58 -29.53 -33.79
CA ALA A 272 -9.21 -28.14 -34.03
C ALA A 272 -8.02 -27.99 -35.00
N ILE A 273 -7.27 -29.07 -35.24
CA ILE A 273 -6.08 -29.11 -36.10
C ILE A 273 -6.24 -30.28 -37.07
N HIS A 274 -5.95 -30.06 -38.35
CA HIS A 274 -5.92 -31.11 -39.38
C HIS A 274 -4.64 -30.99 -40.23
N PRO A 275 -3.98 -32.11 -40.62
CA PRO A 275 -2.83 -32.06 -41.52
C PRO A 275 -3.24 -31.57 -42.93
N CYS A 276 -2.33 -30.84 -43.58
CA CYS A 276 -2.50 -30.30 -44.94
C CYS A 276 -1.14 -30.11 -45.62
N GLY A 277 -1.17 -29.62 -46.86
CA GLY A 277 0.03 -29.49 -47.71
C GLY A 277 0.14 -30.66 -48.70
N GLU A 278 1.06 -30.52 -49.66
CA GLU A 278 1.19 -31.46 -50.76
C GLU A 278 1.80 -32.80 -50.32
N LYS A 279 1.29 -33.90 -50.91
CA LYS A 279 1.75 -35.27 -50.63
C LYS A 279 3.08 -35.61 -51.30
N SER A 280 3.51 -34.82 -52.28
CA SER A 280 4.83 -34.89 -52.87
C SER A 280 5.35 -33.46 -53.00
N CYS A 281 6.62 -33.23 -52.67
CA CYS A 281 7.26 -31.92 -52.72
C CYS A 281 8.69 -32.04 -53.27
N PRO A 282 9.21 -30.99 -53.93
CA PRO A 282 10.64 -30.89 -54.18
C PRO A 282 11.46 -30.86 -52.89
N ALA A 283 12.76 -31.08 -53.03
CA ALA A 283 13.72 -30.97 -51.94
C ALA A 283 13.73 -29.54 -51.37
N HIS A 284 13.56 -29.41 -50.06
CA HIS A 284 13.53 -28.15 -49.32
C HIS A 284 14.19 -28.30 -47.95
N TRP A 285 14.59 -27.18 -47.35
CA TRP A 285 15.18 -27.18 -46.02
C TRP A 285 14.12 -27.31 -44.93
N LEU A 286 14.22 -28.38 -44.13
CA LEU A 286 13.54 -28.47 -42.85
C LEU A 286 14.54 -28.17 -41.73
N ALA A 287 14.29 -27.10 -40.98
CA ALA A 287 14.97 -26.84 -39.72
C ALA A 287 14.17 -27.45 -38.57
N GLN A 288 14.83 -28.23 -37.72
CA GLN A 288 14.23 -28.76 -36.49
C GLN A 288 14.09 -27.68 -35.42
N ASP A 289 13.44 -28.03 -34.31
CA ASP A 289 13.44 -27.22 -33.10
C ASP A 289 14.85 -26.96 -32.58
N TRP A 290 15.01 -25.86 -31.83
CA TRP A 290 16.28 -25.53 -31.19
C TRP A 290 16.57 -26.45 -30.01
N GLU A 291 17.80 -26.94 -29.95
CA GLU A 291 18.41 -27.53 -28.76
C GLU A 291 18.41 -26.55 -27.58
N ARG A 292 18.69 -27.06 -26.38
CA ARG A 292 18.90 -26.23 -25.19
C ARG A 292 20.14 -25.34 -25.38
N CYS A 293 20.18 -24.20 -24.68
CA CYS A 293 21.37 -23.36 -24.63
C CYS A 293 22.56 -24.15 -24.05
N ASN A 294 23.74 -24.04 -24.65
CA ASN A 294 24.94 -24.76 -24.19
C ASN A 294 25.47 -24.28 -22.83
N THR A 295 25.04 -23.09 -22.38
CA THR A 295 25.27 -22.55 -21.04
C THR A 295 24.02 -22.66 -20.18
N THR A 296 24.18 -22.85 -18.87
CA THR A 296 23.08 -22.74 -17.89
C THR A 296 22.89 -21.34 -17.31
N CYS A 297 23.80 -20.40 -17.62
CA CYS A 297 23.70 -18.99 -17.23
C CYS A 297 24.44 -18.09 -18.25
N GLY A 298 24.03 -16.83 -18.36
CA GLY A 298 24.70 -15.82 -19.17
C GLY A 298 24.50 -15.98 -20.68
N ARG A 299 25.52 -15.58 -21.47
CA ARG A 299 25.50 -15.70 -22.93
C ARG A 299 25.97 -17.10 -23.33
N GLY A 300 25.15 -17.77 -24.13
CA GLY A 300 25.47 -19.05 -24.74
C GLY A 300 25.06 -19.12 -26.19
N VAL A 301 25.10 -20.34 -26.72
CA VAL A 301 24.78 -20.69 -28.10
C VAL A 301 23.88 -21.92 -28.08
N LYS A 302 22.86 -21.93 -28.93
CA LYS A 302 21.99 -23.09 -29.17
C LYS A 302 22.03 -23.49 -30.64
N ARG A 303 21.90 -24.79 -30.89
CA ARG A 303 21.98 -25.39 -32.22
C ARG A 303 20.65 -26.02 -32.62
N ARG A 304 20.51 -26.34 -33.90
CA ARG A 304 19.44 -27.18 -34.44
C ARG A 304 19.93 -27.90 -35.68
N LEU A 305 19.38 -29.09 -35.92
CA LEU A 305 19.64 -29.81 -37.16
C LEU A 305 18.83 -29.19 -38.31
N VAL A 306 19.50 -28.95 -39.45
CA VAL A 306 18.87 -28.45 -40.68
C VAL A 306 19.13 -29.46 -41.79
N LEU A 307 18.06 -30.05 -42.31
CA LEU A 307 18.12 -31.14 -43.29
C LEU A 307 17.51 -30.72 -44.62
N CYS A 308 18.15 -31.11 -45.72
CA CYS A 308 17.52 -31.09 -47.03
C CYS A 308 16.61 -32.32 -47.15
N LEU A 309 15.30 -32.11 -47.24
CA LEU A 309 14.29 -33.18 -47.28
C LEU A 309 13.43 -33.05 -48.54
N GLU A 310 13.22 -34.16 -49.23
CA GLU A 310 12.22 -34.33 -50.27
C GLU A 310 11.06 -35.16 -49.69
N ILE A 311 9.85 -34.98 -50.22
CA ILE A 311 8.70 -35.81 -49.85
C ILE A 311 8.13 -36.42 -51.13
N VAL A 312 7.97 -37.75 -51.15
CA VAL A 312 7.44 -38.47 -52.32
C VAL A 312 6.32 -39.39 -51.85
N SER A 313 5.09 -39.15 -52.31
CA SER A 313 3.90 -39.95 -51.98
C SER A 313 3.70 -40.13 -50.47
N GLY A 314 3.89 -39.06 -49.70
CA GLY A 314 3.75 -38.99 -48.24
C GLY A 314 4.96 -39.51 -47.45
N LYS A 315 6.02 -40.01 -48.12
CA LYS A 315 7.23 -40.50 -47.47
C LYS A 315 8.33 -39.45 -47.54
N VAL A 316 8.86 -39.08 -46.37
CA VAL A 316 10.01 -38.18 -46.24
C VAL A 316 11.30 -38.92 -46.60
N LYS A 317 12.16 -38.28 -47.40
CA LYS A 317 13.46 -38.79 -47.80
C LYS A 317 14.52 -37.70 -47.64
N THR A 318 15.55 -37.96 -46.83
CA THR A 318 16.70 -37.06 -46.72
C THR A 318 17.49 -37.03 -48.02
N ARG A 319 17.84 -35.83 -48.47
CA ARG A 319 18.60 -35.54 -49.69
C ARG A 319 19.93 -34.87 -49.36
N SER A 320 20.82 -34.78 -50.35
CA SER A 320 22.09 -34.08 -50.20
C SER A 320 21.87 -32.57 -49.97
N PRO A 321 22.73 -31.88 -49.21
CA PRO A 321 22.66 -30.43 -49.04
C PRO A 321 22.59 -29.62 -50.34
N SER A 322 23.13 -30.17 -51.43
CA SER A 322 23.14 -29.61 -52.79
C SER A 322 21.82 -29.75 -53.57
N GLU A 323 20.87 -30.57 -53.10
CA GLU A 323 19.54 -30.69 -53.72
C GLU A 323 18.56 -29.60 -53.25
N CYS A 324 18.94 -28.78 -52.26
CA CYS A 324 18.15 -27.68 -51.72
C CYS A 324 18.82 -26.32 -51.99
N ASP A 325 18.03 -25.26 -52.21
CA ASP A 325 18.56 -23.91 -52.46
C ASP A 325 19.35 -23.38 -51.25
N ALA A 326 20.67 -23.22 -51.42
CA ALA A 326 21.57 -22.71 -50.40
C ALA A 326 21.20 -21.30 -49.90
N ALA A 327 20.57 -20.45 -50.72
CA ALA A 327 20.12 -19.12 -50.31
C ALA A 327 18.96 -19.17 -49.29
N GLN A 328 18.22 -20.28 -49.25
CA GLN A 328 17.11 -20.51 -48.31
C GLN A 328 17.52 -21.35 -47.09
N LYS A 329 18.81 -21.71 -46.93
CA LYS A 329 19.22 -22.57 -45.80
C LYS A 329 19.05 -21.83 -44.46
N PRO A 330 18.19 -22.31 -43.53
CA PRO A 330 18.05 -21.69 -42.22
C PRO A 330 19.33 -21.86 -41.40
N ALA A 331 19.68 -20.86 -40.58
CA ALA A 331 20.83 -20.94 -39.69
C ALA A 331 20.73 -22.12 -38.70
N GLU A 332 21.79 -22.92 -38.60
CA GLU A 332 21.92 -24.08 -37.69
C GLU A 332 22.32 -23.69 -36.26
N GLU A 333 22.80 -22.46 -36.06
CA GLU A 333 23.33 -21.96 -34.78
C GLU A 333 22.79 -20.54 -34.51
N THR A 334 22.50 -20.22 -33.25
CA THR A 334 22.14 -18.86 -32.81
C THR A 334 22.51 -18.61 -31.36
N THR A 335 22.73 -17.33 -31.00
CA THR A 335 22.96 -16.92 -29.60
C THR A 335 21.72 -17.13 -28.73
N CYS A 336 21.93 -17.52 -27.48
CA CYS A 336 20.92 -17.57 -26.43
C CYS A 336 21.41 -16.83 -25.16
N PHE A 337 20.45 -16.38 -24.36
CA PHE A 337 20.69 -15.61 -23.14
C PHE A 337 19.92 -16.27 -22.00
N GLU A 338 20.65 -16.98 -21.15
CA GLU A 338 20.13 -17.53 -19.91
C GLU A 338 20.24 -16.51 -18.77
N ARG A 339 19.70 -16.88 -17.60
CA ARG A 339 19.78 -16.06 -16.36
C ARG A 339 21.23 -15.62 -16.09
N PRO A 340 21.50 -14.40 -15.59
CA PRO A 340 22.88 -13.94 -15.37
C PRO A 340 23.67 -14.88 -14.44
N CYS A 341 24.96 -15.06 -14.71
CA CYS A 341 25.81 -15.93 -13.91
C CYS A 341 26.13 -15.29 -12.54
N PHE A 342 25.56 -15.86 -11.49
CA PHE A 342 25.78 -15.46 -10.09
C PHE A 342 26.56 -16.55 -9.34
N ARG A 343 27.48 -16.17 -8.45
CA ARG A 343 28.25 -17.12 -7.63
C ARG A 343 28.36 -16.69 -6.17
N TRP A 344 28.11 -17.62 -5.24
CA TRP A 344 28.41 -17.44 -3.83
C TRP A 344 29.93 -17.45 -3.61
N TYR A 345 30.44 -16.43 -2.93
CA TYR A 345 31.80 -16.35 -2.40
C TYR A 345 31.74 -16.37 -0.87
N THR A 346 32.73 -17.00 -0.23
CA THR A 346 32.84 -17.02 1.23
C THR A 346 34.23 -16.64 1.68
N THR A 347 34.36 -15.86 2.75
CA THR A 347 35.67 -15.68 3.40
C THR A 347 36.14 -16.98 4.05
N PRO A 348 37.43 -17.04 4.46
CA PRO A 348 37.83 -17.95 5.53
C PRO A 348 36.93 -17.83 6.77
N TRP A 349 36.92 -18.88 7.59
CA TRP A 349 36.29 -18.83 8.90
C TRP A 349 37.08 -17.93 9.86
N SER A 350 36.37 -17.25 10.76
CA SER A 350 36.95 -16.65 11.96
C SER A 350 37.59 -17.71 12.85
N GLU A 351 38.38 -17.24 13.81
CA GLU A 351 38.69 -18.00 15.02
C GLU A 351 37.41 -18.37 15.79
N CYS A 352 37.53 -19.31 16.72
CA CYS A 352 36.42 -19.76 17.55
C CYS A 352 36.11 -18.73 18.66
N THR A 353 34.84 -18.50 18.99
CA THR A 353 34.43 -17.57 20.07
C THR A 353 34.83 -18.01 21.49
N LYS A 354 35.50 -19.15 21.63
CA LYS A 354 36.09 -19.65 22.88
C LYS A 354 37.47 -20.22 22.57
N THR A 355 38.30 -20.33 23.60
CA THR A 355 39.58 -21.05 23.58
C THR A 355 39.48 -22.50 24.08
N CYS A 356 38.35 -22.88 24.68
CA CYS A 356 38.08 -24.22 25.19
C CYS A 356 36.58 -24.55 25.15
N GLY A 357 36.26 -25.85 25.02
CA GLY A 357 34.91 -26.37 24.85
C GLY A 357 34.17 -25.86 23.61
N ILE A 358 32.87 -26.13 23.55
CA ILE A 358 32.02 -25.81 22.38
C ILE A 358 31.87 -24.29 22.23
N GLY A 359 32.51 -23.73 21.19
CA GLY A 359 32.33 -22.36 20.71
C GLY A 359 31.69 -22.30 19.32
N VAL A 360 31.75 -21.14 18.69
CA VAL A 360 31.22 -20.89 17.34
C VAL A 360 32.21 -20.09 16.51
N ARG A 361 32.31 -20.39 15.22
CA ARG A 361 33.03 -19.59 14.22
C ARG A 361 32.09 -19.09 13.12
N MET A 362 32.43 -17.97 12.51
CA MET A 362 31.60 -17.25 11.54
C MET A 362 32.39 -16.93 10.28
N ARG A 363 31.71 -16.75 9.14
CA ARG A 363 32.31 -16.27 7.89
C ARG A 363 31.33 -15.44 7.08
N ASP A 364 31.87 -14.49 6.33
CA ASP A 364 31.10 -13.67 5.40
C ASP A 364 30.70 -14.51 4.18
N ILE A 365 29.46 -14.33 3.72
CA ILE A 365 28.93 -14.94 2.50
C ILE A 365 28.34 -13.82 1.63
N LYS A 366 28.89 -13.65 0.43
CA LYS A 366 28.54 -12.57 -0.50
C LYS A 366 28.29 -13.17 -1.88
N CYS A 367 27.25 -12.68 -2.56
CA CYS A 367 26.91 -13.12 -3.91
C CYS A 367 27.49 -12.13 -4.93
N TYR A 368 28.20 -12.65 -5.93
CA TYR A 368 28.83 -11.81 -6.95
C TYR A 368 28.36 -12.14 -8.36
N GLN A 369 28.27 -11.10 -9.19
CA GLN A 369 28.21 -11.18 -10.65
C GLN A 369 29.52 -10.58 -11.20
N GLY A 370 30.46 -11.42 -11.61
CA GLY A 370 31.80 -10.96 -11.97
C GLY A 370 32.55 -10.38 -10.76
N ARG A 371 32.61 -9.04 -10.67
CA ARG A 371 33.18 -8.29 -9.53
C ARG A 371 32.12 -7.62 -8.64
N ASP A 372 30.89 -7.53 -9.10
CA ASP A 372 29.85 -6.70 -8.48
C ASP A 372 29.05 -7.47 -7.44
N LEU A 373 28.81 -6.85 -6.28
CA LEU A 373 28.05 -7.44 -5.17
C LEU A 373 26.55 -7.34 -5.44
N VAL A 374 25.87 -8.49 -5.54
CA VAL A 374 24.47 -8.59 -5.97
C VAL A 374 23.65 -9.51 -5.06
N ARG A 375 22.34 -9.68 -5.35
CA ARG A 375 21.43 -10.57 -4.61
C ARG A 375 20.90 -11.77 -5.44
N GLY A 376 21.43 -12.00 -6.64
CA GLY A 376 20.87 -12.96 -7.60
C GLY A 376 21.20 -14.45 -7.40
N CYS A 377 22.07 -14.80 -6.46
CA CYS A 377 22.45 -16.19 -6.20
C CYS A 377 21.30 -16.99 -5.57
N ASP A 378 21.12 -18.23 -6.03
CA ASP A 378 20.10 -19.14 -5.50
C ASP A 378 20.28 -19.39 -3.98
N PRO A 379 19.24 -19.11 -3.15
CA PRO A 379 19.26 -19.39 -1.72
C PRO A 379 19.42 -20.88 -1.35
N LEU A 380 18.98 -21.82 -2.20
CA LEU A 380 19.04 -23.26 -1.90
C LEU A 380 20.48 -23.79 -1.82
N VAL A 381 21.40 -23.18 -2.57
CA VAL A 381 22.83 -23.50 -2.57
C VAL A 381 23.66 -22.49 -1.76
N LYS A 382 23.03 -21.70 -0.90
CA LYS A 382 23.72 -20.72 -0.04
C LYS A 382 24.57 -21.43 1.02
N PRO A 383 25.89 -21.16 1.10
CA PRO A 383 26.75 -21.76 2.12
C PRO A 383 26.33 -21.42 3.55
N VAL A 384 26.69 -22.26 4.53
CA VAL A 384 26.54 -21.94 5.96
C VAL A 384 27.56 -20.89 6.41
N GLY A 385 27.10 -19.83 7.10
CA GLY A 385 27.90 -18.69 7.56
C GLY A 385 28.28 -18.72 9.04
N LYS A 386 27.75 -19.67 9.79
CA LYS A 386 27.98 -19.89 11.22
C LYS A 386 28.13 -21.40 11.43
N GLN A 387 29.15 -21.82 12.15
CA GLN A 387 29.43 -23.23 12.44
C GLN A 387 29.92 -23.38 13.88
N THR A 388 29.52 -24.43 14.58
CA THR A 388 30.14 -24.79 15.85
C THR A 388 31.62 -25.15 15.65
N CYS A 389 32.44 -24.81 16.63
CA CYS A 389 33.80 -25.29 16.76
C CYS A 389 33.91 -25.94 18.13
N ASP A 390 34.20 -27.24 18.15
CA ASP A 390 34.46 -27.97 19.38
C ASP A 390 35.95 -27.94 19.67
N LEU A 391 36.31 -27.64 20.91
CA LEU A 391 37.68 -27.47 21.37
C LEU A 391 37.88 -28.29 22.64
N GLN A 392 39.13 -28.54 23.03
CA GLN A 392 39.45 -29.28 24.25
C GLN A 392 38.65 -28.74 25.46
N PRO A 393 38.12 -29.62 26.33
CA PRO A 393 37.36 -29.20 27.50
C PRO A 393 38.09 -28.13 28.33
N CYS A 394 37.36 -27.15 28.83
CA CYS A 394 37.95 -26.12 29.69
C CYS A 394 38.49 -26.75 30.97
N PRO A 395 39.74 -26.45 31.38
CA PRO A 395 40.29 -26.95 32.64
C PRO A 395 39.39 -26.57 33.82
N THR A 396 38.98 -27.57 34.60
CA THR A 396 38.12 -27.39 35.78
C THR A 396 38.91 -27.28 37.09
N GLU A 397 40.17 -27.69 37.08
CA GLU A 397 41.03 -27.73 38.27
C GLU A 397 41.71 -26.36 38.49
N PRO A 398 41.69 -25.82 39.73
CA PRO A 398 42.44 -24.61 40.06
C PRO A 398 43.95 -24.92 40.09
N PRO A 399 44.82 -24.02 39.60
CA PRO A 399 46.26 -24.27 39.60
C PRO A 399 46.87 -24.14 40.99
N ASP A 400 47.35 -25.29 41.49
CA ASP A 400 48.28 -25.48 42.62
C ASP A 400 47.75 -25.17 44.05
N ASP A 401 48.30 -25.87 45.04
CA ASP A 401 47.81 -25.97 46.42
C ASP A 401 48.04 -24.68 47.27
N SER A 402 48.58 -23.63 46.65
CA SER A 402 48.90 -22.33 47.28
C SER A 402 47.84 -21.24 47.06
N CYS A 403 46.74 -21.55 46.35
CA CYS A 403 45.77 -20.57 45.89
C CYS A 403 45.04 -19.82 47.03
N GLN A 404 44.82 -18.51 46.84
CA GLN A 404 44.11 -17.63 47.77
C GLN A 404 42.91 -16.96 47.09
N ASP A 405 41.85 -16.73 47.86
CA ASP A 405 40.64 -16.05 47.36
C ASP A 405 40.93 -14.60 46.96
N GLN A 406 40.44 -14.19 45.79
CA GLN A 406 40.75 -12.89 45.20
C GLN A 406 39.97 -11.77 45.90
N ALA A 407 40.69 -10.82 46.50
CA ALA A 407 40.16 -9.80 47.43
C ALA A 407 39.09 -8.82 46.88
N GLY A 408 38.69 -8.94 45.62
CA GLY A 408 37.55 -8.21 45.03
C GLY A 408 36.27 -9.05 44.86
N THR A 409 36.32 -10.35 45.16
CA THR A 409 35.22 -11.30 44.91
C THR A 409 34.54 -11.70 46.21
N ASN A 410 33.20 -11.60 46.28
CA ASN A 410 32.45 -12.00 47.47
C ASN A 410 32.30 -13.54 47.55
N CYS A 411 33.36 -14.21 48.01
CA CYS A 411 33.41 -15.66 48.07
C CYS A 411 32.43 -16.28 49.10
N ALA A 412 32.11 -15.55 50.18
CA ALA A 412 31.06 -15.95 51.12
C ALA A 412 29.66 -15.99 50.47
N LEU A 413 29.39 -15.11 49.49
CA LEU A 413 28.19 -15.22 48.66
C LEU A 413 28.30 -16.39 47.66
N ALA A 414 29.46 -16.56 47.01
CA ALA A 414 29.66 -17.62 46.01
C ALA A 414 29.39 -19.04 46.57
N ILE A 415 29.79 -19.31 47.83
CA ILE A 415 29.41 -20.54 48.54
C ILE A 415 27.88 -20.60 48.75
N LYS A 416 27.29 -19.55 49.36
CA LYS A 416 25.87 -19.50 49.74
C LYS A 416 24.88 -19.70 48.59
N VAL A 417 25.26 -19.36 47.36
CA VAL A 417 24.44 -19.58 46.16
C VAL A 417 25.02 -20.62 45.18
N ASN A 418 25.90 -21.51 45.65
CA ASN A 418 26.50 -22.63 44.90
C ASN A 418 27.18 -22.25 43.57
N LEU A 419 27.69 -21.02 43.48
CA LEU A 419 28.40 -20.50 42.30
C LEU A 419 29.81 -21.08 42.15
N CYS A 420 30.31 -21.80 43.16
CA CYS A 420 31.57 -22.55 43.10
C CYS A 420 31.65 -23.58 41.95
N SER A 421 30.52 -23.97 41.37
CA SER A 421 30.43 -24.78 40.14
C SER A 421 30.84 -24.04 38.86
N HIS A 422 30.89 -22.70 38.89
CA HIS A 422 31.19 -21.85 37.73
C HIS A 422 32.68 -21.47 37.72
N TRP A 423 33.39 -21.74 36.62
CA TRP A 423 34.83 -21.49 36.42
C TRP A 423 35.36 -20.15 36.98
N TYR A 424 34.63 -19.06 36.79
CA TYR A 424 35.03 -17.74 37.30
C TYR A 424 35.15 -17.74 38.83
N TYR A 425 34.19 -18.33 39.54
CA TYR A 425 34.18 -18.39 41.00
C TYR A 425 35.04 -19.54 41.54
N SER A 426 35.11 -20.70 40.86
CA SER A 426 36.05 -21.76 41.28
C SER A 426 37.51 -21.30 41.20
N LYS A 427 37.84 -20.39 40.27
CA LYS A 427 39.15 -19.74 40.19
C LYS A 427 39.30 -18.56 41.15
N ALA A 428 38.36 -17.63 41.21
CA ALA A 428 38.47 -16.42 42.02
C ALA A 428 38.22 -16.65 43.53
N CYS A 429 37.61 -17.77 43.89
CA CYS A 429 37.30 -18.20 45.26
C CYS A 429 37.82 -19.62 45.52
N CYS A 430 39.01 -19.94 44.98
CA CYS A 430 39.61 -21.27 45.00
C CYS A 430 39.80 -21.90 46.38
N ARG A 431 39.98 -21.09 47.44
CA ARG A 431 40.11 -21.57 48.81
C ARG A 431 38.73 -21.71 49.47
N SER A 432 37.86 -20.74 49.27
CA SER A 432 36.46 -20.76 49.75
C SER A 432 35.61 -21.87 49.13
N CYS A 433 35.86 -22.23 47.87
CA CYS A 433 35.11 -23.24 47.12
C CYS A 433 35.68 -24.67 47.23
N ARG A 434 36.75 -24.88 48.00
CA ARG A 434 37.32 -26.22 48.23
C ARG A 434 36.43 -27.00 49.22
N PRO A 435 36.02 -28.25 48.91
CA PRO A 435 35.32 -29.07 49.90
C PRO A 435 36.22 -29.35 51.11
N PRO A 436 35.67 -29.50 52.33
CA PRO A 436 36.45 -29.94 53.46
C PRO A 436 36.93 -31.38 53.23
N ASN A 437 38.23 -31.62 53.41
CA ASN A 437 38.80 -32.97 53.35
C ASN A 437 38.18 -33.84 54.46
N THR A 438 37.60 -34.97 54.06
CA THR A 438 37.23 -36.11 54.92
C THR A 438 38.32 -37.17 54.86
#